data_AF-A0A368LFW8-F1
#
_entry.id   AF-A0A368LFW8-F1
#
_cell.length_a   1.000
_cell.length_b   1.000
_cell.length_c   1.000
_cell.angle_alpha   90.00
_cell.angle_beta   90.00
_cell.angle_gamma   90.00
#
_symmetry.space_group_name_H-M   'P 1'
#
loop_
_entity.id
_entity.type
_entity.pdbx_description
1 polymer ?
#
loop_
_entity_poly.entity_id
_entity_poly.type
_entity_poly.pdbx_seq_one_letter_code
_entity_poly.pdbx_strand_id
1 'polypeptide(L)'
;MNVDLKAHRCPDATILMKRIIAGVSSCECSYDKVTISTIEPSLERNTKEAIVLLGLPLSVVNVERIDITEQHRTTWQDDFDEEDYGDVSIISNITIQRNKG
;
A
#
# COMPACT_ATOMS: atom_id res chain seq x y z
N MET A 1 12.00 -0.95 -1.53
CA MET A 1 11.19 -1.30 -2.71
C MET A 1 9.93 -0.47 -2.71
N ASN A 2 9.46 -0.01 -3.87
CA ASN A 2 8.18 0.71 -3.97
C ASN A 2 7.20 -0.16 -4.75
N VAL A 3 5.96 -0.25 -4.28
CA VAL A 3 4.88 -0.99 -4.92
C VAL A 3 3.69 -0.05 -5.07
N ASP A 4 3.32 0.22 -6.32
CA ASP A 4 2.14 1.00 -6.65
C ASP A 4 0.94 0.08 -6.83
N LEU A 5 -0.11 0.28 -6.03
CA LEU A 5 -1.37 -0.44 -6.16
C LEU A 5 -2.32 0.20 -7.18
N LYS A 6 -1.89 1.28 -7.86
CA LYS A 6 -2.69 2.03 -8.83
C LYS A 6 -4.04 2.44 -8.22
N ALA A 7 -5.12 2.31 -8.98
CA ALA A 7 -6.48 2.59 -8.55
C ALA A 7 -7.20 1.40 -7.89
N HIS A 8 -6.50 0.33 -7.48
CA HIS A 8 -7.16 -0.73 -6.73
C HIS A 8 -7.76 -0.19 -5.42
N ARG A 9 -9.02 -0.56 -5.16
CA ARG A 9 -9.77 -0.26 -3.93
C ARG A 9 -10.00 -1.52 -3.11
N CYS A 10 -10.68 -1.36 -1.98
CA CYS A 10 -11.18 -2.50 -1.22
C CYS A 10 -12.12 -3.37 -2.10
N PRO A 11 -11.95 -4.71 -2.14
CA PRO A 11 -11.05 -5.52 -1.31
C PRO A 11 -9.65 -5.76 -1.91
N ASP A 12 -9.44 -5.50 -3.19
CA ASP A 12 -8.22 -5.85 -3.93
C ASP A 12 -6.97 -5.22 -3.35
N ALA A 13 -7.00 -3.94 -3.02
CA ALA A 13 -5.88 -3.24 -2.39
C ALA A 13 -5.47 -3.93 -1.08
N THR A 14 -6.44 -4.40 -0.29
CA THR A 14 -6.18 -5.12 0.96
C THR A 14 -5.59 -6.50 0.71
N ILE A 15 -6.03 -7.22 -0.32
CA ILE A 15 -5.47 -8.52 -0.72
C ILE A 15 -4.01 -8.36 -1.17
N LEU A 16 -3.74 -7.37 -2.03
CA LEU A 16 -2.39 -7.05 -2.51
C LEU A 16 -1.47 -6.66 -1.36
N MET A 17 -1.93 -5.79 -0.45
CA MET A 17 -1.20 -5.39 0.75
C MET A 17 -0.83 -6.60 1.61
N LYS A 18 -1.76 -7.53 1.86
CA LYS A 18 -1.48 -8.74 2.66
C LYS A 18 -0.40 -9.62 2.01
N ARG A 19 -0.40 -9.75 0.67
CA ARG A 19 0.64 -10.49 -0.07
C ARG A 19 2.00 -9.80 0.07
N ILE A 20 2.05 -8.47 -0.03
CA ILE A 20 3.29 -7.69 0.14
C ILE A 20 3.85 -7.87 1.55
N ILE A 21 3.00 -7.73 2.57
CA ILE A 21 3.40 -7.92 3.98
C ILE A 21 3.94 -9.33 4.21
N ALA A 22 3.25 -10.36 3.72
CA ALA A 22 3.71 -11.74 3.82
C ALA A 22 5.10 -11.92 3.18
N GLY A 23 5.31 -11.32 2.00
CA GLY A 23 6.60 -11.30 1.32
C GLY A 23 7.70 -10.62 2.15
N VAL A 24 7.48 -9.41 2.66
CA VAL A 24 8.49 -8.69 3.47
C VAL A 24 8.77 -9.40 4.80
N SER A 25 7.77 -10.05 5.38
CA SER A 25 7.93 -10.82 6.61
C SER A 25 8.73 -12.12 6.41
N SER A 26 8.81 -12.65 5.19
CA SER A 26 9.58 -13.86 4.93
C SER A 26 11.08 -13.58 4.99
N CYS A 27 11.84 -14.49 5.58
CA CYS A 27 13.30 -14.39 5.65
C CYS A 27 13.98 -14.47 4.27
N GLU A 28 13.24 -14.87 3.24
CA GLU A 28 13.71 -14.99 1.86
C GLU A 28 13.65 -13.66 1.10
N CYS A 29 12.92 -12.67 1.61
CA CYS A 29 12.85 -11.35 0.99
C CYS A 29 14.05 -10.50 1.38
N SER A 30 14.83 -10.10 0.36
CA SER A 30 16.00 -9.22 0.48
C SER A 30 15.67 -7.79 0.88
N TYR A 31 14.38 -7.42 0.93
CA TYR A 31 13.96 -6.05 1.23
C TYR A 31 13.52 -5.92 2.69
N ASP A 32 14.31 -5.18 3.47
CA ASP A 32 13.92 -4.80 4.84
C ASP A 32 12.88 -3.66 4.88
N LYS A 33 12.64 -2.99 3.75
CA LYS A 33 11.71 -1.86 3.65
C LYS A 33 10.93 -1.86 2.34
N VAL A 34 9.62 -1.72 2.44
CA VAL A 34 8.71 -1.51 1.31
C VAL A 34 7.86 -0.26 1.51
N THR A 35 7.63 0.50 0.45
CA THR A 35 6.63 1.57 0.42
C THR A 35 5.50 1.15 -0.50
N ILE A 36 4.27 1.14 0.02
CA ILE A 36 3.05 0.83 -0.72
C ILE A 36 2.35 2.15 -1.05
N SER A 37 2.17 2.44 -2.32
CA SER A 37 1.37 3.58 -2.81
C SER A 37 -0.05 3.11 -3.09
N THR A 38 -1.05 3.83 -2.58
CA THR A 38 -2.46 3.44 -2.72
C THR A 38 -3.40 4.63 -2.65
N ILE A 39 -4.54 4.52 -3.33
CA ILE A 39 -5.68 5.43 -3.17
C ILE A 39 -6.72 4.91 -2.17
N GLU A 40 -6.60 3.67 -1.67
CA GLU A 40 -7.55 3.08 -0.72
C GLU A 40 -7.38 3.70 0.67
N PRO A 41 -8.33 4.53 1.16
CA PRO A 41 -8.12 5.32 2.37
C PRO A 41 -7.94 4.46 3.63
N SER A 42 -8.53 3.25 3.64
CA SER A 42 -8.44 2.36 4.79
C SER A 42 -7.11 1.59 4.89
N LEU A 43 -6.27 1.62 3.86
CA LEU A 43 -5.14 0.70 3.77
C LEU A 43 -4.09 0.91 4.86
N GLU A 44 -3.87 2.14 5.32
CA GLU A 44 -2.96 2.43 6.44
C GLU A 44 -3.40 1.69 7.71
N ARG A 45 -4.69 1.82 8.07
CA ARG A 45 -5.27 1.15 9.23
C ARG A 45 -5.20 -0.37 9.05
N ASN A 46 -5.62 -0.88 7.90
CA ASN A 46 -5.63 -2.31 7.61
C ASN A 46 -4.21 -2.91 7.67
N THR A 47 -3.19 -2.16 7.23
CA THR A 47 -1.78 -2.55 7.32
C THR A 47 -1.34 -2.70 8.77
N LYS A 48 -1.61 -1.67 9.61
CA LYS A 48 -1.26 -1.69 11.04
C LYS A 48 -1.95 -2.86 11.76
N GLU A 49 -3.25 -3.03 11.52
CA GLU A 49 -4.02 -4.13 12.10
C GLU A 49 -3.50 -5.50 11.66
N ALA A 50 -3.21 -5.68 10.36
CA ALA A 50 -2.67 -6.95 9.85
C ALA A 50 -1.33 -7.32 10.50
N ILE A 51 -0.42 -6.34 10.66
CA ILE A 51 0.88 -6.56 11.33
C ILE A 51 0.68 -7.05 12.77
N VAL A 52 -0.20 -6.39 13.53
CA VAL A 52 -0.47 -6.73 14.94
C VAL A 52 -1.15 -8.09 15.05
N LEU A 53 -2.21 -8.31 14.29
CA LEU A 53 -3.02 -9.54 14.33
C LEU A 53 -2.20 -10.78 13.97
N LEU A 54 -1.24 -10.64 13.05
CA LEU A 54 -0.38 -11.73 12.60
C LEU A 54 0.93 -11.84 13.39
N GLY A 55 1.18 -10.94 14.36
CA GLY A 55 2.40 -10.94 15.16
C GLY A 55 3.68 -10.78 14.34
N LEU A 56 3.63 -10.02 13.25
CA LEU A 56 4.75 -9.90 12.31
C LEU A 56 5.84 -8.97 12.86
N PRO A 57 7.13 -9.26 12.60
CA PRO A 57 8.25 -8.43 13.01
C PRO A 57 8.41 -7.21 12.07
N LEU A 58 7.33 -6.48 11.85
CA LEU A 58 7.24 -5.34 10.94
C LEU A 58 6.68 -4.13 11.67
N SER A 59 6.93 -2.93 11.14
CA SER A 59 6.34 -1.67 11.60
C SER A 59 6.02 -0.76 10.43
N VAL A 60 4.93 0.00 10.52
CA VAL A 60 4.71 1.17 9.65
C VAL A 60 5.55 2.32 10.20
N VAL A 61 6.57 2.74 9.46
CA VAL A 61 7.56 3.73 9.91
C VAL A 61 7.38 5.12 9.28
N ASN A 62 6.64 5.22 8.19
CA ASN A 62 6.29 6.50 7.56
C ASN A 62 4.98 6.38 6.78
N VAL A 63 4.21 7.47 6.74
CA VAL A 63 3.04 7.61 5.86
C VAL A 63 3.07 9.01 5.27
N GLU A 64 3.36 9.10 3.97
CA GLU A 64 3.30 10.35 3.22
C GLU A 64 2.00 10.39 2.40
N ARG A 65 1.40 11.57 2.28
CA ARG A 65 0.18 11.80 1.50
C ARG A 65 0.47 12.83 0.42
N ILE A 66 0.11 12.51 -0.81
CA ILE A 66 0.26 13.40 -1.95
C ILE A 66 -1.07 13.53 -2.69
N ASP A 67 -1.28 14.66 -3.34
CA ASP A 67 -2.46 14.87 -4.17
C ASP A 67 -2.41 13.99 -5.45
N ILE A 68 -3.55 13.46 -5.84
CA ILE A 68 -3.73 12.81 -7.13
C ILE A 68 -3.66 13.89 -8.21
N THR A 69 -2.75 13.71 -9.17
CA THR A 69 -2.57 14.60 -10.31
C THR A 69 -3.23 14.00 -11.54
N GLU A 70 -3.43 14.82 -12.57
CA GLU A 70 -3.88 14.32 -13.89
C GLU A 70 -2.92 13.27 -14.46
N GLN A 71 -1.62 13.39 -14.20
CA GLN A 71 -0.65 12.38 -14.62
C GLN A 71 -0.94 11.02 -13.99
N HIS A 72 -1.30 10.98 -12.70
CA HIS A 72 -1.70 9.73 -12.04
C HIS A 72 -2.96 9.14 -12.69
N ARG A 73 -3.99 9.96 -12.92
CA ARG A 73 -5.25 9.53 -13.56
C ARG A 73 -5.01 8.96 -14.96
N THR A 74 -4.19 9.64 -15.77
CA THR A 74 -3.80 9.16 -17.10
C THR A 74 -3.08 7.81 -17.05
N THR A 75 -2.29 7.51 -16.01
CA THR A 75 -1.64 6.20 -15.89
C THR A 75 -2.59 5.07 -15.46
N TRP A 76 -3.78 5.39 -14.96
CA TRP A 76 -4.76 4.41 -14.50
C TRP A 76 -5.86 4.13 -15.54
N GLN A 77 -6.19 5.11 -16.38
CA GLN A 77 -7.33 5.04 -17.31
C GLN A 77 -7.32 3.86 -18.29
N ASP A 78 -6.16 3.26 -18.55
CA ASP A 78 -6.03 2.09 -19.45
C ASP A 78 -6.46 0.78 -18.75
N ASP A 79 -6.42 0.75 -17.42
CA ASP A 79 -6.67 -0.44 -16.60
C ASP A 79 -7.88 -0.30 -15.65
N PHE A 80 -8.39 0.93 -15.44
CA PHE A 80 -9.43 1.27 -14.46
C PHE A 80 -10.41 2.29 -15.01
N ASP A 81 -11.66 2.23 -14.53
CA ASP A 81 -12.70 3.19 -14.87
C ASP A 81 -12.60 4.43 -13.97
N GLU A 82 -13.10 5.58 -14.44
CA GLU A 82 -13.08 6.82 -13.65
C GLU A 82 -13.81 6.67 -12.30
N GLU A 83 -14.82 5.79 -12.24
CA GLU A 83 -15.54 5.49 -11.00
C GLU A 83 -14.66 4.86 -9.91
N ASP A 84 -13.55 4.20 -10.27
CA ASP A 84 -12.62 3.56 -9.30
C ASP A 84 -11.81 4.59 -8.50
N TYR A 85 -11.56 5.76 -9.08
CA TYR A 85 -10.66 6.80 -8.53
C TYR A 85 -11.25 8.22 -8.55
N GLY A 86 -12.48 8.39 -9.01
CA GLY A 86 -13.15 9.70 -9.14
C GLY A 86 -13.57 10.30 -7.81
N ASP A 87 -13.77 9.48 -6.77
CA ASP A 87 -14.19 9.89 -5.43
C ASP A 87 -13.02 10.22 -4.48
N VAL A 88 -11.79 10.09 -4.95
CA VAL A 88 -10.57 10.28 -4.13
C VAL A 88 -9.62 11.29 -4.75
N SER A 89 -8.87 11.94 -3.86
CA SER A 89 -7.90 12.98 -4.21
C SER A 89 -6.50 12.75 -3.64
N ILE A 90 -6.28 11.68 -2.87
CA ILE A 90 -5.04 11.45 -2.15
C ILE A 90 -4.46 10.07 -2.47
N ILE A 91 -3.16 10.02 -2.72
CA ILE A 91 -2.35 8.79 -2.64
C ILE A 91 -1.65 8.76 -1.29
N SER A 92 -1.78 7.65 -0.57
CA SER A 92 -1.00 7.36 0.64
C SER A 92 0.19 6.47 0.29
N ASN A 93 1.39 6.92 0.65
CA ASN A 93 2.64 6.20 0.54
C ASN A 93 3.02 5.63 1.91
N ILE A 94 2.63 4.39 2.18
CA ILE A 94 2.79 3.71 3.47
C ILE A 94 4.09 2.92 3.46
N THR A 95 5.06 3.33 4.27
CA THR A 95 6.35 2.64 4.39
C THR A 95 6.33 1.66 5.55
N ILE A 96 6.53 0.38 5.22
CA ILE A 96 6.64 -0.74 6.16
C ILE A 96 8.11 -1.17 6.22
N GLN A 97 8.61 -1.42 7.42
CA GLN A 97 9.99 -1.86 7.65
C GLN A 97 10.03 -3.07 8.58
N ARG A 98 10.96 -3.99 8.32
CA ARG A 98 11.32 -5.08 9.24
C ARG A 98 11.96 -4.49 10.50
N ASN A 99 11.48 -4.95 11.65
CA ASN A 99 12.05 -4.59 12.95
C ASN A 99 13.45 -5.21 13.04
N LYS A 100 14.46 -4.42 13.38
CA LYS A 100 15.77 -4.97 13.73
C LYS A 100 15.63 -5.58 15.13
N GLY A 101 15.95 -6.87 15.25
CA GLY A 101 16.08 -7.55 16.53
C GLY A 101 17.23 -7.01 17.36
#